data_AF-A0A318ELG9-F1
#
_entry.id   AF-A0A318ELG9-F1
#
_cell.length_a   1.000
_cell.length_b   1.000
_cell.length_c   1.000
_cell.angle_alpha   90.00
_cell.angle_beta   90.00
_cell.angle_gamma   90.00
#
_symmetry.space_group_name_H-M   'P 1'
#
loop_
_entity.id
_entity.type
_entity.pdbx_description
1 polymer ?
#
loop_
_entity_poly.entity_id
_entity_poly.type
_entity_poly.pdbx_seq_one_letter_code
_entity_poly.pdbx_strand_id
1 'polypeptide(L)'
;LATMTGAAVGMLTYGGMTKYDSVKNVSGYYKKSEYQTVLSKVVDKDLAETGIKGGKRTENVIKEIGDSIKKNPLRQEYENAVKSLSDYEAQLRAQGLSEKSIAKSMYQVRRDLGVKYKDLTPELLRKYIYEVNEARYGDPLGGSFEFFENKYKGNYSKIIEASKRPNADVDKLLSKFKEWLDTQ
;
A
#
# COMPACT_ATOMS: atom_id res chain seq x y z
N LEU A 1 -7.24 25.85 -38.85
CA LEU A 1 -7.79 24.90 -37.87
C LEU A 1 -7.06 23.57 -38.03
N ALA A 2 -6.14 23.23 -37.13
CA ALA A 2 -5.56 21.90 -37.05
C ALA A 2 -5.40 21.59 -35.55
N THR A 3 -6.25 20.71 -35.06
CA THR A 3 -6.33 20.21 -33.69
C THR A 3 -5.12 19.32 -33.39
N MET A 4 -4.29 19.72 -32.43
CA MET A 4 -3.24 18.85 -31.89
C MET A 4 -3.83 17.96 -30.80
N THR A 5 -4.23 16.75 -31.20
CA THR A 5 -4.51 15.62 -30.30
C THR A 5 -3.27 14.76 -30.15
N GLY A 6 -2.82 14.54 -28.91
CA GLY A 6 -1.86 13.48 -28.59
C GLY A 6 -0.72 13.92 -27.68
N ALA A 7 -1.01 14.16 -26.40
CA ALA A 7 0.04 14.17 -25.38
C ALA A 7 0.51 12.73 -25.15
N ALA A 8 1.66 12.39 -25.74
CA ALA A 8 2.40 11.19 -25.39
C ALA A 8 2.88 11.34 -23.94
N VAL A 9 2.23 10.64 -23.01
CA VAL A 9 2.69 10.54 -21.62
C VAL A 9 3.96 9.69 -21.63
N GLY A 10 5.10 10.36 -21.57
CA GLY A 10 6.41 9.71 -21.47
C GLY A 10 6.46 8.78 -20.27
N MET A 11 6.72 7.50 -20.52
CA MET A 11 7.10 6.53 -19.50
C MET A 11 8.43 6.98 -18.88
N LEU A 12 8.39 7.41 -17.61
CA LEU A 12 9.59 7.62 -16.80
C LEU A 12 9.54 6.66 -15.62
N THR A 13 10.57 5.83 -15.53
CA THR A 13 10.81 4.86 -14.48
C THR A 13 11.16 5.59 -13.18
N TYR A 14 10.37 5.40 -12.12
CA TYR A 14 10.69 5.94 -10.80
C TYR A 14 11.30 4.85 -9.92
N GLY A 15 12.52 5.09 -9.41
CA GLY A 15 13.13 4.32 -8.32
C GLY A 15 13.56 2.88 -8.63
N GLY A 16 13.97 2.57 -9.86
CA GLY A 16 14.43 1.21 -10.20
C GLY A 16 13.30 0.18 -10.33
N MET A 17 12.04 0.64 -10.50
CA MET A 17 10.97 -0.21 -11.03
C MET A 17 11.24 -0.49 -12.51
N THR A 18 12.02 -1.52 -12.78
CA THR A 18 11.98 -2.25 -14.04
C THR A 18 11.19 -3.53 -13.80
N LYS A 19 10.11 -3.73 -14.57
CA LYS A 19 9.30 -4.95 -14.66
C LYS A 19 8.13 -5.09 -13.66
N TYR A 20 7.23 -4.12 -13.65
CA TYR A 20 5.78 -4.36 -13.75
C TYR A 20 5.24 -3.14 -14.48
N ASP A 21 5.16 -3.31 -15.80
CA ASP A 21 4.72 -2.32 -16.76
C ASP A 21 3.51 -1.55 -16.25
N SER A 22 3.46 -0.27 -16.61
CA SER A 22 2.22 0.42 -16.96
C SER A 22 1.03 -0.53 -16.98
N VAL A 23 0.29 -0.61 -15.88
CA VAL A 23 -1.03 -1.21 -15.92
C VAL A 23 -1.81 -0.23 -16.78
N LYS A 24 -1.84 -0.59 -18.06
CA LYS A 24 -2.58 0.05 -19.12
C LYS A 24 -3.92 0.45 -18.55
N ASN A 25 -4.18 1.75 -18.62
CA ASN A 25 -5.49 2.34 -18.82
C ASN A 25 -6.65 1.83 -17.95
N VAL A 26 -7.21 2.79 -17.21
CA VAL A 26 -8.64 2.89 -16.88
C VAL A 26 -9.09 2.06 -15.67
N SER A 27 -9.58 2.79 -14.65
CA SER A 27 -10.71 2.39 -13.78
C SER A 27 -10.84 0.89 -13.51
N GLY A 28 -10.14 0.40 -12.48
CA GLY A 28 -10.25 -0.99 -12.07
C GLY A 28 -9.74 -1.18 -10.65
N TYR A 29 -10.48 -0.65 -9.68
CA TYR A 29 -10.37 -1.12 -8.30
C TYR A 29 -10.46 -2.65 -8.31
N TYR A 30 -9.49 -3.35 -7.69
CA TYR A 30 -9.57 -4.79 -7.47
C TYR A 30 -10.97 -5.12 -6.93
N LYS A 31 -11.69 -6.00 -7.63
CA LYS A 31 -13.02 -6.41 -7.18
C LYS A 31 -12.87 -7.29 -5.95
N LYS A 32 -13.81 -7.22 -5.00
CA LYS A 32 -13.85 -8.06 -3.78
C LYS A 32 -13.52 -9.54 -4.04
N SER A 33 -13.91 -10.08 -5.20
CA SER A 33 -13.63 -11.45 -5.65
C SER A 33 -12.15 -11.73 -5.97
N GLU A 34 -11.44 -10.77 -6.55
CA GLU A 34 -10.01 -10.91 -6.86
C GLU A 34 -9.19 -10.84 -5.57
N TYR A 35 -9.62 -10.07 -4.57
CA TYR A 35 -9.02 -10.09 -3.23
C TYR A 35 -9.22 -11.42 -2.51
N GLN A 36 -10.43 -11.97 -2.52
CA GLN A 36 -10.69 -13.29 -1.94
C GLN A 36 -9.85 -14.37 -2.63
N THR A 37 -9.60 -14.22 -3.93
CA THR A 37 -8.71 -15.11 -4.70
C THR A 37 -7.24 -14.95 -4.32
N VAL A 38 -6.75 -13.73 -4.04
CA VAL A 38 -5.38 -13.49 -3.55
C VAL A 38 -5.24 -14.04 -2.13
N LEU A 39 -6.21 -13.78 -1.24
CA LEU A 39 -6.22 -14.31 0.12
C LEU A 39 -6.25 -15.85 0.11
N SER A 40 -7.09 -16.49 -0.70
CA SER A 40 -7.17 -17.95 -0.77
C SER A 40 -5.89 -18.58 -1.33
N LYS A 41 -5.31 -18.02 -2.40
CA LYS A 41 -4.04 -18.51 -2.98
C LYS A 41 -2.85 -18.39 -2.02
N VAL A 42 -2.84 -17.35 -1.17
CA VAL A 42 -1.81 -17.16 -0.14
C VAL A 42 -1.99 -18.16 1.00
N VAL A 43 -3.22 -18.36 1.47
CA VAL A 43 -3.54 -19.32 2.54
C VAL A 43 -3.23 -20.78 2.13
N ASP A 44 -3.56 -21.16 0.89
CA ASP A 44 -3.40 -22.54 0.42
C ASP A 44 -1.94 -22.94 0.19
N LYS A 45 -1.06 -22.00 -0.18
CA LYS A 45 0.35 -22.30 -0.44
C LYS A 45 1.16 -22.58 0.84
N ASP A 46 0.88 -21.86 1.92
CA ASP A 46 1.68 -21.92 3.14
C ASP A 46 1.20 -22.99 4.15
N LEU A 47 -0.06 -23.44 4.06
CA LEU A 47 -0.57 -24.61 4.79
C LEU A 47 0.13 -25.91 4.37
N ALA A 48 0.57 -26.00 3.12
CA ALA A 48 1.20 -27.20 2.57
C ALA A 48 2.72 -27.27 2.83
N GLU A 49 3.41 -26.14 2.97
CA GLU A 49 4.89 -26.10 2.93
C GLU A 49 5.58 -26.13 4.30
N THR A 50 4.91 -25.80 5.41
CA THR A 50 5.64 -25.53 6.67
C THR A 50 5.75 -26.70 7.66
N GLY A 51 4.74 -27.58 7.81
CA GLY A 51 4.83 -28.72 8.75
C GLY A 51 5.15 -28.37 10.23
N ILE A 52 5.11 -27.08 10.61
CA ILE A 52 5.49 -26.59 11.94
C ILE A 52 4.26 -26.48 12.84
N LYS A 53 4.28 -27.16 14.00
CA LYS A 53 3.25 -27.05 15.05
C LYS A 53 3.14 -25.59 15.55
N GLY A 54 1.90 -25.11 15.75
CA GLY A 54 1.54 -23.69 15.96
C GLY A 54 2.42 -22.86 16.89
N GLY A 55 2.88 -23.41 18.03
CA GLY A 55 3.73 -22.67 18.98
C GLY A 55 5.08 -22.19 18.43
N LYS A 56 5.71 -22.92 17.49
CA LYS A 56 6.97 -22.51 16.87
C LYS A 56 6.80 -21.44 15.77
N ARG A 57 5.58 -21.27 15.23
CA ARG A 57 5.28 -20.29 14.17
C ARG A 57 5.23 -18.86 14.74
N THR A 58 4.69 -18.70 15.93
CA THR A 58 4.56 -17.41 16.65
C THR A 58 5.92 -16.80 17.00
N GLU A 59 6.84 -17.58 17.56
CA GLU A 59 8.17 -17.10 17.97
C GLU A 59 9.01 -16.61 16.78
N ASN A 60 8.95 -17.30 15.65
CA ASN A 60 9.70 -16.92 14.45
C ASN A 60 9.18 -15.60 13.86
N VAL A 61 7.85 -15.42 13.78
CA VAL A 61 7.26 -14.17 13.28
C VAL A 61 7.60 -12.99 14.19
N ILE A 62 7.55 -13.17 15.51
CA ILE A 62 7.96 -12.11 16.46
C ILE A 62 9.44 -11.74 16.26
N LYS A 63 10.31 -12.73 16.05
CA LYS A 63 11.74 -12.50 15.81
C LYS A 63 12.00 -11.76 14.51
N GLU A 64 11.30 -12.08 13.42
CA GLU A 64 11.42 -11.41 12.13
C GLU A 64 10.95 -9.94 12.17
N ILE A 65 9.90 -9.67 12.93
CA ILE A 65 9.37 -8.31 13.11
C ILE A 65 10.30 -7.48 13.99
N GLY A 66 10.88 -8.10 15.01
CA GLY A 66 11.68 -7.45 16.04
C GLY A 66 10.83 -6.70 17.07
N ASP A 67 11.48 -5.92 17.93
CA ASP A 67 10.83 -5.25 19.06
C ASP A 67 9.93 -4.07 18.65
N SER A 68 10.10 -3.54 17.43
CA SER A 68 9.37 -2.39 16.91
C SER A 68 9.19 -2.52 15.40
N ILE A 69 7.93 -2.53 14.96
CA ILE A 69 7.56 -2.51 13.54
C ILE A 69 8.09 -1.21 12.92
N LYS A 70 8.05 -0.10 13.66
CA LYS A 70 8.61 1.18 13.21
C LYS A 70 10.10 1.06 12.87
N LYS A 71 10.90 0.37 13.68
CA LYS A 71 12.35 0.23 13.48
C LYS A 71 12.74 -0.88 12.50
N ASN A 72 11.79 -1.72 12.09
CA ASN A 72 12.05 -2.80 11.14
C ASN A 72 12.60 -2.26 9.79
N PRO A 73 13.66 -2.87 9.21
CA PRO A 73 14.24 -2.41 7.95
C PRO A 73 13.23 -2.32 6.79
N LEU A 74 12.36 -3.32 6.63
CA LEU A 74 11.33 -3.33 5.59
C LEU A 74 10.36 -2.15 5.75
N ARG A 75 10.02 -1.80 7.00
CA ARG A 75 9.21 -0.62 7.29
C ARG A 75 9.94 0.67 6.96
N GLN A 76 11.22 0.79 7.29
CA GLN A 76 12.01 1.99 6.98
C GLN A 76 12.13 2.21 5.47
N GLU A 77 12.35 1.14 4.70
CA GLU A 77 12.33 1.19 3.23
C GLU A 77 10.99 1.70 2.70
N TYR A 78 9.86 1.17 3.20
CA TYR A 78 8.52 1.67 2.85
C TYR A 78 8.36 3.15 3.14
N GLU A 79 8.75 3.61 4.34
CA GLU A 79 8.61 5.02 4.70
C GLU A 79 9.45 5.94 3.82
N ASN A 80 10.64 5.50 3.43
CA ASN A 80 11.51 6.24 2.52
C ASN A 80 10.91 6.32 1.12
N ALA A 81 10.38 5.20 0.60
CA ALA A 81 9.67 5.18 -0.67
C ALA A 81 8.45 6.13 -0.66
N VAL A 82 7.68 6.14 0.42
CA VAL A 82 6.53 7.05 0.59
C VAL A 82 6.98 8.52 0.63
N LYS A 83 8.07 8.84 1.33
CA LYS A 83 8.62 10.20 1.40
C LYS A 83 9.12 10.69 0.04
N SER A 84 9.70 9.80 -0.77
CA SER A 84 10.17 10.13 -2.13
C SER A 84 9.06 10.49 -3.13
N LEU A 85 7.78 10.29 -2.77
CA LEU A 85 6.67 10.78 -3.59
C LEU A 85 6.63 12.31 -3.71
N SER A 86 7.36 13.04 -2.86
CA SER A 86 7.50 14.50 -2.96
C SER A 86 8.11 14.92 -4.30
N ASP A 87 9.09 14.17 -4.79
CA ASP A 87 9.73 14.42 -6.08
C ASP A 87 8.78 14.11 -7.24
N TYR A 88 8.00 13.03 -7.11
CA TYR A 88 6.98 12.67 -8.09
C TYR A 88 5.87 13.74 -8.17
N GLU A 89 5.45 14.29 -7.04
CA GLU A 89 4.53 15.44 -7.03
C GLU A 89 5.12 16.63 -7.80
N ALA A 90 6.39 16.97 -7.58
CA ALA A 90 7.03 18.08 -8.28
C ALA A 90 7.03 17.88 -9.81
N GLN A 91 7.28 16.65 -10.27
CA GLN A 91 7.20 16.29 -11.69
C GLN A 91 5.78 16.45 -12.25
N LEU A 92 4.76 15.97 -11.53
CA LEU A 92 3.36 16.10 -11.95
C LEU A 92 2.92 17.57 -12.00
N ARG A 93 3.40 18.41 -11.08
CA ARG A 93 3.16 19.86 -11.07
C ARG A 93 3.83 20.55 -12.26
N ALA A 94 5.08 20.20 -12.57
CA ALA A 94 5.80 20.76 -13.72
C ALA A 94 5.13 20.46 -15.07
N GLN A 95 4.37 19.36 -15.15
CA GLN A 95 3.55 19.01 -16.32
C GLN A 95 2.23 19.80 -16.41
N GLY A 96 1.93 20.69 -15.44
CA GLY A 96 0.71 21.50 -15.45
C GLY A 96 -0.57 20.70 -15.19
N LEU A 97 -0.48 19.53 -14.56
CA LEU A 97 -1.64 18.70 -14.25
C LEU A 97 -2.56 19.35 -13.22
N SER A 98 -3.86 19.10 -13.33
CA SER A 98 -4.84 19.56 -12.35
C SER A 98 -4.61 18.91 -10.97
N GLU A 99 -4.95 19.62 -9.89
CA GLU A 99 -4.87 19.11 -8.51
C GLU A 99 -5.56 17.74 -8.34
N LYS A 100 -6.72 17.54 -8.97
CA LYS A 100 -7.44 16.24 -8.94
C LYS A 100 -6.63 15.13 -9.62
N SER A 101 -6.04 15.42 -10.78
CA SER A 101 -5.20 14.46 -11.52
C SER A 101 -3.93 14.11 -10.73
N ILE A 102 -3.30 15.10 -10.09
CA ILE A 102 -2.13 14.89 -9.22
C ILE A 102 -2.54 14.04 -8.02
N ALA A 103 -3.63 14.37 -7.33
CA ALA A 103 -4.12 13.61 -6.19
C ALA A 103 -4.40 12.14 -6.52
N LYS A 104 -5.07 11.87 -7.66
CA LYS A 104 -5.32 10.49 -8.12
C LYS A 104 -4.01 9.72 -8.37
N SER A 105 -3.06 10.36 -9.04
CA SER A 105 -1.76 9.76 -9.35
C SER A 105 -0.95 9.47 -8.09
N MET A 106 -0.89 10.45 -7.17
CA MET A 106 -0.19 10.31 -5.89
C MET A 106 -0.82 9.24 -4.99
N TYR A 107 -2.16 9.20 -4.93
CA TYR A 107 -2.89 8.14 -4.23
C TYR A 107 -2.57 6.76 -4.81
N GLN A 108 -2.61 6.61 -6.14
CA GLN A 108 -2.39 5.32 -6.79
C GLN A 108 -0.98 4.79 -6.50
N VAL A 109 0.06 5.60 -6.73
CA VAL A 109 1.44 5.18 -6.44
C VAL A 109 1.62 4.85 -4.95
N ARG A 110 0.99 5.63 -4.04
CA ARG A 110 1.02 5.30 -2.61
C ARG A 110 0.34 3.97 -2.30
N ARG A 111 -0.77 3.65 -2.96
CA ARG A 111 -1.46 2.36 -2.81
C ARG A 111 -0.58 1.21 -3.33
N ASP A 112 0.06 1.39 -4.48
CA ASP A 112 0.94 0.39 -5.09
C ASP A 112 2.17 0.10 -4.22
N LEU A 113 2.80 1.13 -3.64
CA LEU A 113 3.82 0.95 -2.60
C LEU A 113 3.26 0.16 -1.42
N GLY A 114 2.03 0.48 -1.00
CA GLY A 114 1.33 -0.24 0.07
C GLY A 114 1.07 -1.71 -0.24
N VAL A 115 0.89 -2.10 -1.51
CA VAL A 115 0.76 -3.51 -1.94
C VAL A 115 2.12 -4.17 -1.92
N LYS A 116 3.11 -3.60 -2.63
CA LYS A 116 4.48 -4.13 -2.71
C LYS A 116 5.06 -4.48 -1.35
N TYR A 117 4.98 -3.58 -0.37
CA TYR A 117 5.56 -3.82 0.95
C TYR A 117 4.75 -4.76 1.82
N LYS A 118 3.43 -4.86 1.61
CA LYS A 118 2.63 -5.90 2.26
C LYS A 118 3.00 -7.28 1.72
N ASP A 119 3.24 -7.42 0.42
CA ASP A 119 3.66 -8.71 -0.16
C ASP A 119 4.98 -9.23 0.40
N LEU A 120 5.87 -8.32 0.83
CA LEU A 120 7.14 -8.62 1.50
C LEU A 120 7.00 -8.80 3.02
N THR A 121 5.85 -8.43 3.61
CA THR A 121 5.63 -8.51 5.06
C THR A 121 5.31 -9.95 5.47
N PRO A 122 5.84 -10.47 6.60
CA PRO A 122 5.51 -11.79 7.11
C PRO A 122 4.00 -12.03 7.14
N GLU A 123 3.57 -13.20 6.68
CA GLU A 123 2.17 -13.50 6.34
C GLU A 123 1.18 -13.18 7.46
N LEU A 124 1.49 -13.60 8.70
CA LEU A 124 0.61 -13.37 9.86
C LEU A 124 0.49 -11.88 10.19
N LEU A 125 1.59 -11.11 10.09
CA LEU A 125 1.54 -9.67 10.25
C LEU A 125 0.77 -9.00 9.09
N ARG A 126 0.96 -9.46 7.85
CA ARG A 126 0.21 -8.99 6.68
C ARG A 126 -1.29 -9.22 6.86
N LYS A 127 -1.70 -10.43 7.29
CA LYS A 127 -3.11 -10.77 7.57
C LYS A 127 -3.69 -9.84 8.62
N TYR A 128 -2.97 -9.62 9.72
CA TYR A 128 -3.40 -8.68 10.76
C TYR A 128 -3.52 -7.24 10.24
N ILE A 129 -2.57 -6.77 9.42
CA ILE A 129 -2.65 -5.45 8.79
C ILE A 129 -3.90 -5.32 7.90
N TYR A 130 -4.25 -6.37 7.15
CA TYR A 130 -5.48 -6.40 6.36
C TYR A 130 -6.73 -6.28 7.22
N GLU A 131 -6.81 -7.03 8.34
CA GLU A 131 -7.93 -6.94 9.27
C GLU A 131 -8.06 -5.55 9.91
N VAL A 132 -6.93 -4.96 10.33
CA VAL A 132 -6.89 -3.59 10.88
C VAL A 132 -7.34 -2.56 9.84
N ASN A 133 -6.95 -2.71 8.57
CA ASN A 133 -7.36 -1.80 7.52
C ASN A 133 -8.83 -1.97 7.13
N GLU A 134 -9.31 -3.20 7.01
CA GLU A 134 -10.72 -3.51 6.73
C GLU A 134 -11.62 -2.87 7.79
N ALA A 135 -11.29 -3.03 9.08
CA ALA A 135 -12.06 -2.44 10.17
C ALA A 135 -12.07 -0.90 10.14
N ARG A 136 -11.03 -0.26 9.61
CA ARG A 136 -10.88 1.21 9.58
C ARG A 136 -11.46 1.86 8.33
N TYR A 137 -11.42 1.14 7.21
CA TYR A 137 -11.65 1.71 5.88
C TYR A 137 -12.68 0.94 5.06
N GLY A 138 -13.05 -0.28 5.44
CA GLY A 138 -13.80 -1.22 4.60
C GLY A 138 -13.02 -1.70 3.37
N ASP A 139 -11.68 -1.60 3.43
CA ASP A 139 -10.75 -2.02 2.37
C ASP A 139 -9.45 -2.52 3.03
N PRO A 140 -9.00 -3.77 2.77
CA PRO A 140 -7.82 -4.34 3.40
C PRO A 140 -6.52 -3.62 2.98
N LEU A 141 -6.49 -2.97 1.82
CA LEU A 141 -5.33 -2.21 1.38
C LEU A 141 -5.27 -0.80 2.00
N GLY A 142 -6.34 -0.37 2.67
CA GLY A 142 -6.52 0.96 3.24
C GLY A 142 -7.56 1.80 2.48
N GLY A 143 -7.82 3.03 2.94
CA GLY A 143 -8.87 3.89 2.35
C GLY A 143 -8.77 4.06 0.83
N SER A 144 -9.91 4.04 0.15
CA SER A 144 -10.01 4.29 -1.29
C SER A 144 -9.77 5.76 -1.65
N PHE A 145 -9.64 6.09 -2.94
CA PHE A 145 -9.57 7.50 -3.36
C PHE A 145 -10.86 8.24 -2.98
N GLU A 146 -12.01 7.62 -3.22
CA GLU A 146 -13.33 8.18 -2.88
C GLU A 146 -13.47 8.37 -1.36
N PHE A 147 -12.94 7.44 -0.56
CA PHE A 147 -12.89 7.61 0.89
C PHE A 147 -12.15 8.90 1.27
N PHE A 148 -10.98 9.17 0.66
CA PHE A 148 -10.22 10.38 0.94
C PHE A 148 -10.83 11.64 0.32
N GLU A 149 -11.42 11.55 -0.86
CA GLU A 149 -12.15 12.64 -1.50
C GLU A 149 -13.32 13.10 -0.63
N ASN A 150 -14.09 12.15 -0.09
CA ASN A 150 -15.18 12.41 0.84
C ASN A 150 -14.66 12.96 2.18
N LYS A 151 -13.65 12.31 2.78
CA LYS A 151 -13.04 12.73 4.05
C LYS A 151 -12.54 14.17 4.00
N TYR A 152 -11.92 14.57 2.89
CA TYR A 152 -11.35 15.91 2.72
C TYR A 152 -12.27 16.87 1.97
N LYS A 153 -13.54 16.51 1.72
CA LYS A 153 -14.54 17.36 1.05
C LYS A 153 -14.04 17.91 -0.29
N GLY A 154 -13.40 17.07 -1.09
CA GLY A 154 -12.83 17.45 -2.39
C GLY A 154 -11.54 18.28 -2.32
N ASN A 155 -10.92 18.46 -1.15
CA ASN A 155 -9.62 19.12 -1.05
C ASN A 155 -8.48 18.18 -1.48
N TYR A 156 -8.14 18.24 -2.76
CA TYR A 156 -7.13 17.38 -3.38
C TYR A 156 -5.71 17.60 -2.85
N SER A 157 -5.35 18.84 -2.46
CA SER A 157 -4.06 19.12 -1.82
C SER A 157 -3.88 18.32 -0.52
N LYS A 158 -4.94 18.13 0.28
CA LYS A 158 -4.87 17.25 1.46
C LYS A 158 -4.64 15.77 1.12
N ILE A 159 -5.14 15.29 -0.02
CA ILE A 159 -4.88 13.93 -0.49
C ILE A 159 -3.41 13.79 -0.90
N ILE A 160 -2.90 14.75 -1.68
CA ILE A 160 -1.49 14.80 -2.11
C ILE A 160 -0.56 14.79 -0.89
N GLU A 161 -0.84 15.65 0.10
CA GLU A 161 -0.08 15.71 1.35
C GLU A 161 -0.15 14.41 2.15
N ALA A 162 -1.33 13.79 2.24
CA ALA A 162 -1.50 12.52 2.95
C ALA A 162 -0.76 11.36 2.25
N SER A 163 -0.71 11.36 0.91
CA SER A 163 -0.02 10.32 0.13
C SER A 163 1.48 10.27 0.41
N LYS A 164 2.11 11.38 0.83
CA LYS A 164 3.53 11.47 1.18
C LYS A 164 3.85 11.10 2.63
N ARG A 165 2.83 10.78 3.45
CA ARG A 165 3.00 10.60 4.89
C ARG A 165 2.72 9.15 5.31
N PRO A 166 3.72 8.38 5.78
CA PRO A 166 3.48 7.12 6.45
C PRO A 166 2.80 7.35 7.81
N ASN A 167 2.18 6.31 8.38
CA ASN A 167 1.64 6.42 9.74
C ASN A 167 2.79 6.55 10.74
N ALA A 168 2.90 7.70 11.42
CA ALA A 168 3.96 7.97 12.39
C ALA A 168 4.02 6.93 13.51
N ASP A 169 2.86 6.49 14.00
CA ASP A 169 2.70 5.64 15.19
C ASP A 169 2.27 4.21 14.81
N VAL A 170 2.98 3.57 13.88
CA VAL A 170 2.63 2.20 13.44
C VAL A 170 2.65 1.19 14.58
N ASP A 171 3.59 1.31 15.51
CA ASP A 171 3.68 0.40 16.66
C ASP A 171 2.42 0.48 17.51
N LYS A 172 1.86 1.69 17.68
CA LYS A 172 0.58 1.89 18.38
C LYS A 172 -0.58 1.31 17.57
N LEU A 173 -0.62 1.57 16.26
CA LEU A 173 -1.68 1.07 15.38
C LEU A 173 -1.76 -0.47 15.41
N LEU A 174 -0.61 -1.14 15.44
CA LEU A 174 -0.49 -2.59 15.36
C LEU A 174 -0.17 -3.24 16.73
N SER A 175 -0.41 -2.51 17.83
CA SER A 175 -0.04 -2.92 19.18
C SER A 175 -0.69 -4.23 19.62
N LYS A 176 -1.89 -4.54 19.13
CA LYS A 176 -2.60 -5.79 19.45
C LYS A 176 -2.19 -6.98 18.57
N PHE A 177 -1.14 -6.84 17.77
CA PHE A 177 -0.68 -7.94 16.91
C PHE A 177 -0.31 -9.18 17.72
N LYS A 178 0.38 -9.03 18.85
CA LYS A 178 0.77 -10.17 19.70
C LYS A 178 -0.45 -10.90 20.27
N GLU A 179 -1.40 -10.15 20.83
CA GLU A 179 -2.67 -10.69 21.33
C GLU A 179 -3.46 -11.41 20.23
N TRP A 180 -3.52 -10.81 19.04
CA TRP A 180 -4.18 -11.41 17.88
C TRP A 180 -3.47 -12.67 17.38
N LEU A 181 -2.14 -12.72 17.46
CA LEU A 181 -1.33 -13.84 17.02
C LEU A 181 -1.58 -15.08 17.90
N ASP A 182 -1.81 -14.88 19.20
CA ASP A 182 -2.13 -15.96 20.14
C ASP A 182 -3.51 -16.60 19.88
N THR A 183 -4.36 -15.98 19.06
CA THR A 183 -5.68 -16.52 18.67
C THR A 183 -5.68 -17.24 17.31
N GLN A 184 -4.54 -17.35 16.64
CA GLN A 184 -4.44 -17.95 15.30
C GLN A 184 -4.18 -19.46 15.32
#